data_AF-A0AB74J7E5-F1
#
_entry.id   AF-A0AB74J7E5-F1
#
_cell.length_a   1.000
_cell.length_b   1.000
_cell.length_c   1.000
_cell.angle_alpha   90.00
_cell.angle_beta   90.00
_cell.angle_gamma   90.00
#
_symmetry.space_group_name_H-M   'P 1'
#
loop_
_entity.id
_entity.type
_entity.pdbx_description
1 polymer ?
#
loop_
_entity_poly.entity_id
_entity_poly.type
_entity_poly.pdbx_seq_one_letter_code
_entity_poly.pdbx_strand_id
1 'polypeptide(L)'
;METLPPELLTRIFSFLAIGQKTLAPYATISRAWQCTVEQHTFSQLFLSSDELERSNHAVVQSSHVHRRTSVRRVNYGVHLPDYDDNACGRFERQADRQINDEAFGKALVGLFTLLEVMDAGNGSRPIDLNILYFYSSMDINRRDTETLRAHKMAKSLGKRHDLFELRYQDSYLQLLQPESLPILHNVTLLTINGDTARKLAPAIAPGIMSRLPNLISTNFSISDMERKRPNRRTQLRSEFAKQLTSMPTPQSLQKFDFELRHVQPANESFVNANVRGDFHSPDVDDVSTALQRFWQAAPSLTNFKLSGPICVGPELFRSPGEDEEDEEKQQQWQKLKVVTVELSVVRPDGGWYIELDPDRGSDSPDEEEEEDEGEEDEFEYSGHIFRDRTSSQNSSSSGYDSSDSFFAMNELPPDSYGYDDEKRDLRLNGEEPSAYFRTKPTAELEGLFTAAAHAAARMPSLRNMRVSLEVRPSGRTGRKRQKIGFLYLAPGVRGAKDEGREREYRKVYWDAPKGWRMSGRLQDKWKFLLGDDGIVKYKEW
;
A
#
# COMPACT_ATOMS: atom_id res chain seq x y z
N MET A 1 -12.87 40.60 28.25
CA MET A 1 -12.20 39.36 27.80
C MET A 1 -11.14 39.60 26.71
N GLU A 2 -10.84 40.86 26.33
CA GLU A 2 -9.81 41.20 25.33
C GLU A 2 -8.37 41.21 25.87
N THR A 3 -8.16 40.81 27.12
CA THR A 3 -6.89 40.99 27.86
C THR A 3 -6.11 39.70 28.13
N LEU A 4 -6.58 38.54 27.63
CA LEU A 4 -5.82 37.30 27.76
C LEU A 4 -4.71 37.25 26.69
N PRO A 5 -3.45 37.04 27.07
CA PRO A 5 -2.36 36.77 26.14
C PRO A 5 -2.70 35.64 25.15
N PRO A 6 -2.30 35.75 23.88
CA PRO A 6 -2.55 34.73 22.85
C PRO A 6 -2.12 33.31 23.26
N GLU A 7 -1.07 33.20 24.07
CA GLU A 7 -0.54 31.94 24.58
C GLU A 7 -1.50 31.28 25.58
N LEU A 8 -2.14 32.08 26.44
CA LEU A 8 -3.15 31.58 27.39
C LEU A 8 -4.45 31.22 26.68
N LEU A 9 -4.87 32.00 25.67
CA LEU A 9 -6.01 31.66 24.82
C LEU A 9 -5.77 30.35 24.07
N THR A 10 -4.60 30.16 23.48
CA THR A 10 -4.23 28.92 22.78
C THR A 10 -4.23 27.73 23.74
N ARG A 11 -3.75 27.91 24.97
CA ARG A 11 -3.72 26.84 25.97
C ARG A 11 -5.13 26.48 26.46
N ILE A 12 -5.98 27.46 26.78
CA ILE A 12 -7.40 27.23 27.11
C ILE A 12 -8.09 26.51 25.94
N PHE A 13 -7.82 26.94 24.72
CA PHE A 13 -8.40 26.35 23.51
C PHE A 13 -7.97 24.90 23.31
N SER A 14 -6.71 24.55 23.60
CA SER A 14 -6.23 23.16 23.52
C SER A 14 -7.00 22.20 24.44
N PHE A 15 -7.45 22.67 25.61
CA PHE A 15 -8.30 21.87 26.50
C PHE A 15 -9.76 21.79 26.02
N LEU A 16 -10.30 22.88 25.46
CA LEU A 16 -11.66 22.89 24.89
C LEU A 16 -11.76 21.98 23.65
N ALA A 17 -10.72 21.95 22.81
CA ALA A 17 -10.64 21.11 21.62
C ALA A 17 -10.68 19.60 21.93
N ILE A 18 -10.26 19.18 23.14
CA ILE A 18 -10.31 17.78 23.57
C ILE A 18 -11.74 17.36 23.96
N GLY A 19 -12.54 18.29 24.50
CA GLY A 19 -13.86 17.98 25.07
C GLY A 19 -15.07 18.28 24.19
N GLN A 20 -14.90 19.02 23.09
CA GLN A 20 -16.01 19.52 22.26
C GLN A 20 -15.93 19.05 20.81
N LYS A 21 -17.07 18.67 20.22
CA LYS A 21 -17.17 18.26 18.80
C LYS A 21 -17.11 19.43 17.82
N THR A 22 -17.52 20.64 18.22
CA THR A 22 -17.58 21.80 17.33
C THR A 22 -17.05 23.06 18.02
N LEU A 23 -15.99 23.65 17.45
CA LEU A 23 -15.32 24.81 18.03
C LEU A 23 -15.78 26.14 17.40
N ALA A 24 -16.56 26.08 16.32
CA ALA A 24 -17.04 27.24 15.59
C ALA A 24 -17.78 28.30 16.44
N PRO A 25 -18.62 27.93 17.44
CA PRO A 25 -19.31 28.93 18.26
C PRO A 25 -18.36 29.84 19.04
N TYR A 26 -17.16 29.36 19.39
CA TYR A 26 -16.17 30.16 20.11
C TYR A 26 -15.51 31.24 19.24
N ALA A 27 -15.58 31.10 17.91
CA ALA A 27 -15.03 32.08 16.98
C ALA A 27 -15.77 33.42 17.02
N THR A 28 -17.01 33.48 17.53
CA THR A 28 -17.81 34.71 17.59
C THR A 28 -17.57 35.54 18.86
N ILE A 29 -16.77 35.04 19.81
CA ILE A 29 -16.57 35.69 21.12
C ILE A 29 -15.79 37.00 20.99
N SER A 30 -14.70 36.99 20.23
CA SER A 30 -13.89 38.18 19.92
C SER A 30 -12.98 37.92 18.72
N ARG A 31 -12.30 38.94 18.19
CA ARG A 31 -11.32 38.76 17.10
C ARG A 31 -10.13 37.89 17.49
N ALA A 32 -9.69 37.95 18.75
CA ALA A 32 -8.61 37.10 19.24
C ALA A 32 -9.07 35.63 19.28
N TRP A 33 -10.26 35.36 19.80
CA TRP A 33 -10.86 34.03 19.80
C TRP A 33 -11.09 33.53 18.37
N GLN A 34 -11.62 34.37 17.48
CA GLN A 34 -11.79 34.05 16.07
C GLN A 34 -10.49 33.59 15.44
N CYS A 35 -9.41 34.36 15.61
CA CYS A 35 -8.10 34.02 15.07
C CYS A 35 -7.60 32.67 15.62
N THR A 36 -7.62 32.46 16.94
CA THR A 36 -7.16 31.21 17.56
C THR A 36 -8.00 29.99 17.13
N VAL A 37 -9.32 30.12 17.12
CA VAL A 37 -10.25 29.05 16.71
C VAL A 37 -10.02 28.68 15.23
N GLU A 38 -9.93 29.69 14.37
CA GLU A 38 -9.74 29.49 12.94
C GLU A 38 -8.34 28.91 12.65
N GLN A 39 -7.28 29.36 13.32
CA GLN A 39 -5.94 28.77 13.15
C GLN A 39 -5.92 27.27 13.47
N HIS A 40 -6.63 26.84 14.52
CA HIS A 40 -6.75 25.42 14.83
C HIS A 40 -7.62 24.68 13.80
N THR A 41 -8.79 25.23 13.49
CA THR A 41 -9.76 24.60 12.57
C THR A 41 -9.18 24.44 11.17
N PHE A 42 -8.51 25.46 10.64
CA PHE A 42 -7.91 25.43 9.30
C PHE A 42 -6.51 24.79 9.28
N SER A 43 -5.97 24.36 10.43
CA SER A 43 -4.70 23.63 10.43
C SER A 43 -4.78 22.25 9.76
N GLN A 44 -5.98 21.66 9.76
CA GLN A 44 -6.29 20.42 9.08
C GLN A 44 -7.53 20.60 8.21
N LEU A 45 -7.36 20.44 6.90
CA LEU A 45 -8.46 20.49 5.95
C LEU A 45 -8.92 19.07 5.60
N PHE A 46 -10.23 18.91 5.44
CA PHE A 46 -10.85 17.74 4.82
C PHE A 46 -11.54 18.25 3.57
N LEU A 47 -11.01 17.85 2.42
CA LEU A 47 -11.42 18.33 1.11
C LEU A 47 -11.98 17.15 0.31
N SER A 48 -13.02 17.41 -0.46
CA SER A 48 -13.53 16.51 -1.49
C SER A 48 -13.52 17.22 -2.83
N SER A 49 -13.36 16.48 -3.93
CA SER A 49 -13.21 17.07 -5.28
C SER A 49 -14.42 17.93 -5.69
N ASP A 50 -15.62 17.61 -5.22
CA ASP A 50 -16.88 18.32 -5.42
C ASP A 50 -17.02 19.59 -4.57
N GLU A 51 -16.21 19.76 -3.52
CA GLU A 51 -16.27 20.91 -2.60
C GLU A 51 -15.05 21.84 -2.70
N LEU A 52 -14.19 21.63 -3.72
CA LEU A 52 -12.96 22.41 -3.90
C LEU A 52 -13.22 23.90 -4.08
N GLU A 53 -14.26 24.30 -4.83
CA GLU A 53 -14.58 25.71 -5.05
C GLU A 53 -15.00 26.41 -3.74
N ARG A 54 -15.86 25.76 -2.95
CA ARG A 54 -16.26 26.26 -1.62
C ARG A 54 -15.05 26.42 -0.71
N SER A 55 -14.16 25.43 -0.71
CA SER A 55 -12.92 25.45 0.09
C SER A 55 -11.96 26.55 -0.35
N ASN A 56 -11.83 26.76 -1.66
CA ASN A 56 -11.04 27.83 -2.24
C ASN A 56 -11.54 29.20 -1.76
N HIS A 57 -12.85 29.45 -1.81
CA HIS A 57 -13.45 30.69 -1.29
C HIS A 57 -13.26 30.87 0.22
N ALA A 58 -13.45 29.80 1.00
CA ALA A 58 -13.43 29.87 2.46
C ALA A 58 -12.02 30.04 3.06
N VAL A 59 -11.00 29.47 2.40
CA VAL A 59 -9.62 29.38 2.91
C VAL A 59 -8.65 30.22 2.08
N VAL A 60 -8.55 29.94 0.79
CA VAL A 60 -7.48 30.47 -0.08
C VAL A 60 -7.75 31.92 -0.48
N GLN A 61 -8.97 32.21 -0.92
CA GLN A 61 -9.42 33.56 -1.31
C GLN A 61 -9.94 34.39 -0.12
N SER A 62 -9.90 33.84 1.10
CA SER A 62 -10.36 34.55 2.29
C SER A 62 -9.53 35.81 2.53
N SER A 63 -10.18 36.88 2.98
CA SER A 63 -9.49 38.08 3.48
C SER A 63 -8.68 37.80 4.76
N HIS A 64 -8.96 36.69 5.44
CA HIS A 64 -8.29 36.25 6.65
C HIS A 64 -7.04 35.43 6.33
N VAL A 65 -5.90 36.12 6.14
CA VAL A 65 -4.61 35.52 5.80
C VAL A 65 -4.19 34.40 6.77
N HIS A 66 -4.56 34.48 8.05
CA HIS A 66 -4.23 33.44 9.02
C HIS A 66 -4.89 32.08 8.72
N ARG A 67 -6.00 32.02 7.98
CA ARG A 67 -6.64 30.75 7.61
C ARG A 67 -5.73 29.94 6.69
N ARG A 68 -5.27 30.55 5.60
CA ARG A 68 -4.35 29.91 4.64
C ARG A 68 -2.98 29.59 5.24
N THR A 69 -2.40 30.47 6.06
CA THR A 69 -1.06 30.24 6.65
C THR A 69 -1.07 29.25 7.82
N SER A 70 -2.26 28.84 8.28
CA SER A 70 -2.41 27.84 9.33
C SER A 70 -2.43 26.42 8.81
N VAL A 71 -2.72 26.20 7.51
CA VAL A 71 -2.83 24.87 6.90
C VAL A 71 -1.53 24.10 7.08
N ARG A 72 -1.64 22.90 7.66
CA ARG A 72 -0.52 21.96 7.86
C ARG A 72 -0.82 20.57 7.33
N ARG A 73 -2.10 20.18 7.30
CA ARG A 73 -2.53 18.88 6.82
C ARG A 73 -3.74 19.03 5.90
N VAL A 74 -3.73 18.32 4.78
CA VAL A 74 -4.85 18.26 3.84
C VAL A 74 -5.21 16.80 3.63
N ASN A 75 -6.40 16.41 4.04
CA ASN A 75 -6.96 15.09 3.74
C ASN A 75 -7.93 15.25 2.57
N TYR A 76 -7.65 14.55 1.49
CA TYR A 76 -8.37 14.67 0.24
C TYR A 76 -9.08 13.37 -0.14
N GLY A 77 -10.35 13.50 -0.48
CA GLY A 77 -11.15 12.47 -1.14
C GLY A 77 -11.48 12.88 -2.57
N VAL A 78 -11.50 11.91 -3.48
CA VAL A 78 -11.95 12.10 -4.86
C VAL A 78 -13.35 11.52 -5.01
N HIS A 79 -14.31 12.39 -5.30
CA HIS A 79 -15.62 12.02 -5.81
C HIS A 79 -15.51 11.71 -7.31
N LEU A 80 -15.83 10.45 -7.64
CA LEU A 80 -15.90 9.90 -8.98
C LEU A 80 -17.34 10.03 -9.51
N PRO A 81 -17.55 9.99 -10.84
CA PRO A 81 -18.87 10.07 -11.44
C PRO A 81 -19.83 9.03 -10.89
N ASP A 82 -21.06 9.48 -10.59
CA ASP A 82 -22.12 8.58 -10.17
C ASP A 82 -22.62 7.73 -11.35
N TYR A 83 -23.05 6.52 -11.02
CA TYR A 83 -23.59 5.56 -11.96
C TYR A 83 -24.99 5.15 -11.53
N ASP A 84 -25.86 4.83 -12.47
CA ASP A 84 -27.26 4.55 -12.14
C ASP A 84 -27.49 3.10 -11.65
N ASP A 85 -28.75 2.77 -11.41
CA ASP A 85 -29.19 1.45 -10.96
C ASP A 85 -28.91 0.32 -11.96
N ASN A 86 -28.92 0.60 -13.27
CA ASN A 86 -28.60 -0.39 -14.30
C ASN A 86 -27.10 -0.71 -14.32
N ALA A 87 -26.25 0.27 -14.02
CA ALA A 87 -24.81 0.06 -13.85
C ALA A 87 -24.48 -0.77 -12.61
N CYS A 88 -25.27 -0.66 -11.54
CA CYS A 88 -24.98 -1.34 -10.28
C CYS A 88 -24.82 -2.86 -10.46
N GLY A 89 -25.55 -3.46 -11.40
CA GLY A 89 -25.47 -4.89 -11.72
C GLY A 89 -24.36 -5.29 -12.68
N ARG A 90 -23.39 -4.42 -12.99
CA ARG A 90 -22.33 -4.69 -14.00
C ARG A 90 -20.95 -4.39 -13.49
N PHE A 91 -19.93 -5.06 -14.00
CA PHE A 91 -18.53 -4.71 -13.77
C PHE A 91 -18.16 -3.45 -14.53
N GLU A 92 -17.15 -2.73 -14.05
CA GLU A 92 -16.59 -1.59 -14.78
C GLU A 92 -15.87 -2.06 -16.06
N ARG A 93 -16.29 -1.51 -17.19
CA ARG A 93 -15.68 -1.78 -18.50
C ARG A 93 -14.59 -0.76 -18.85
N GLN A 94 -13.94 -0.91 -20.00
CA GLN A 94 -12.86 -0.01 -20.39
C GLN A 94 -13.28 1.46 -20.44
N ALA A 95 -14.46 1.77 -21.01
CA ALA A 95 -14.95 3.13 -21.07
C ALA A 95 -15.33 3.70 -19.69
N ASP A 96 -15.90 2.88 -18.79
CA ASP A 96 -16.18 3.29 -17.41
C ASP A 96 -14.88 3.63 -16.67
N ARG A 97 -13.85 2.76 -16.83
CA ARG A 97 -12.51 3.00 -16.28
C ARG A 97 -11.91 4.30 -16.80
N GLN A 98 -11.99 4.57 -18.11
CA GLN A 98 -11.48 5.81 -18.69
C GLN A 98 -12.17 7.05 -18.11
N ILE A 99 -13.50 7.05 -17.97
CA ILE A 99 -14.24 8.18 -17.41
C ILE A 99 -13.86 8.41 -15.93
N ASN A 100 -13.68 7.34 -15.17
CA ASN A 100 -13.20 7.41 -13.79
C ASN A 100 -11.76 7.95 -13.72
N ASP A 101 -10.87 7.50 -14.60
CA ASP A 101 -9.48 7.97 -14.68
C ASP A 101 -9.40 9.47 -15.05
N GLU A 102 -10.22 9.92 -15.99
CA GLU A 102 -10.32 11.34 -16.37
C GLU A 102 -10.84 12.21 -15.22
N ALA A 103 -11.88 11.75 -14.52
CA ALA A 103 -12.42 12.45 -13.34
C ALA A 103 -11.40 12.49 -12.20
N PHE A 104 -10.68 11.39 -11.97
CA PHE A 104 -9.61 11.30 -10.98
C PHE A 104 -8.46 12.27 -11.29
N GLY A 105 -7.99 12.29 -12.54
CA GLY A 105 -6.97 13.23 -12.99
C GLY A 105 -7.40 14.69 -12.81
N LYS A 106 -8.62 15.03 -13.25
CA LYS A 106 -9.18 16.39 -13.08
C LYS A 106 -9.28 16.80 -11.61
N ALA A 107 -9.68 15.88 -10.74
CA ALA A 107 -9.75 16.11 -9.30
C ALA A 107 -8.38 16.41 -8.69
N LEU A 108 -7.32 15.69 -9.09
CA LEU A 108 -5.97 15.96 -8.62
C LEU A 108 -5.41 17.27 -9.16
N VAL A 109 -5.67 17.61 -10.44
CA VAL A 109 -5.31 18.92 -11.00
C VAL A 109 -5.96 20.04 -10.18
N GLY A 110 -7.27 19.95 -9.91
CA GLY A 110 -7.99 20.93 -9.10
C GLY A 110 -7.42 21.10 -7.69
N LEU A 111 -7.07 20.00 -7.02
CA LEU A 111 -6.40 20.04 -5.72
C LEU A 111 -5.04 20.74 -5.81
N PHE A 112 -4.18 20.32 -6.76
CA PHE A 112 -2.84 20.87 -6.89
C PHE A 112 -2.86 22.36 -7.23
N THR A 113 -3.77 22.82 -8.10
CA THR A 113 -3.97 24.24 -8.37
C THR A 113 -4.39 25.02 -7.12
N LEU A 114 -5.25 24.44 -6.27
CA LEU A 114 -5.63 25.06 -5.00
C LEU A 114 -4.42 25.19 -4.06
N LEU A 115 -3.59 24.14 -3.96
CA LEU A 115 -2.40 24.11 -3.11
C LEU A 115 -1.29 25.04 -3.63
N GLU A 116 -1.15 25.19 -4.95
CA GLU A 116 -0.16 26.06 -5.59
C GLU A 116 -0.32 27.53 -5.16
N VAL A 117 -1.56 28.01 -5.04
CA VAL A 117 -1.85 29.37 -4.53
C VAL A 117 -1.38 29.54 -3.08
N MET A 118 -1.45 28.49 -2.27
CA MET A 118 -0.94 28.51 -0.90
C MET A 118 0.58 28.38 -0.83
N ASP A 119 1.19 27.73 -1.83
CA ASP A 119 2.64 27.58 -1.95
C ASP A 119 3.34 28.91 -2.25
N ALA A 120 2.75 29.73 -3.13
CA ALA A 120 3.27 31.05 -3.49
C ALA A 120 3.13 32.13 -2.38
N GLY A 121 2.46 31.82 -1.26
CA GLY A 121 2.13 32.80 -0.22
C GLY A 121 3.24 33.03 0.81
N ASN A 122 3.48 34.29 1.18
CA ASN A 122 4.35 34.64 2.32
C ASN A 122 3.84 33.96 3.61
N GLY A 123 4.68 33.15 4.25
CA GLY A 123 4.38 32.46 5.51
C GLY A 123 3.73 31.07 5.37
N SER A 124 3.78 30.46 4.19
CA SER A 124 3.34 29.08 3.97
C SER A 124 4.12 28.10 4.85
N ARG A 125 3.41 27.17 5.48
CA ARG A 125 3.99 26.12 6.32
C ARG A 125 4.13 24.83 5.51
N PRO A 126 5.04 23.92 5.90
CA PRO A 126 5.08 22.59 5.32
C PRO A 126 3.72 21.87 5.44
N ILE A 127 3.26 21.29 4.34
CA ILE A 127 1.99 20.57 4.23
C ILE A 127 2.23 19.05 4.24
N ASP A 128 1.40 18.36 5.01
CA ASP A 128 1.16 16.92 5.03
C ASP A 128 -0.07 16.62 4.16
N LEU A 129 0.17 16.11 2.95
CA LEU A 129 -0.87 15.84 1.97
C LEU A 129 -1.27 14.36 2.02
N ASN A 130 -2.55 14.11 2.32
CA ASN A 130 -3.12 12.77 2.42
C ASN A 130 -4.20 12.58 1.34
N ILE A 131 -4.01 11.62 0.45
CA ILE A 131 -4.98 11.22 -0.58
C ILE A 131 -5.54 9.85 -0.14
N LEU A 132 -6.78 9.84 0.34
CA LEU A 132 -7.25 8.73 1.21
C LEU A 132 -8.46 7.96 0.69
N TYR A 133 -9.37 8.60 -0.03
CA TYR A 133 -10.67 8.04 -0.36
C TYR A 133 -11.03 8.30 -1.82
N PHE A 134 -11.52 7.28 -2.51
CA PHE A 134 -12.03 7.38 -3.89
C PHE A 134 -13.40 6.74 -3.89
N TYR A 135 -14.41 7.48 -4.34
CA TYR A 135 -15.78 7.01 -4.18
C TYR A 135 -16.74 7.66 -5.17
N SER A 136 -17.80 6.95 -5.52
CA SER A 136 -19.06 7.51 -6.01
C SER A 136 -20.08 7.53 -4.87
N SER A 137 -21.11 8.38 -4.97
CA SER A 137 -22.28 8.38 -4.07
C SER A 137 -22.99 7.01 -4.03
N MET A 138 -22.81 6.20 -5.07
CA MET A 138 -23.42 4.88 -5.22
C MET A 138 -22.57 3.73 -4.68
N ASP A 139 -21.41 3.99 -4.09
CA ASP A 139 -20.60 2.95 -3.44
C ASP A 139 -21.14 2.64 -2.04
N ILE A 140 -20.94 1.41 -1.53
CA ILE A 140 -21.50 0.94 -0.25
C ILE A 140 -21.28 1.96 0.88
N ASN A 141 -20.03 2.40 1.04
CA ASN A 141 -19.60 3.22 2.17
C ASN A 141 -20.08 4.68 2.09
N ARG A 142 -20.80 5.05 1.03
CA ARG A 142 -21.30 6.40 0.75
C ARG A 142 -22.81 6.46 0.56
N ARG A 143 -23.46 5.33 0.32
CA ARG A 143 -24.92 5.24 0.31
C ARG A 143 -25.48 5.56 1.68
N ASP A 144 -26.62 6.22 1.68
CA ASP A 144 -27.44 6.35 2.88
C ASP A 144 -27.76 4.97 3.48
N THR A 145 -27.77 4.88 4.82
CA THR A 145 -27.86 3.59 5.54
C THR A 145 -29.20 2.91 5.30
N GLU A 146 -30.30 3.66 5.27
CA GLU A 146 -31.63 3.10 5.01
C GLU A 146 -31.74 2.60 3.57
N THR A 147 -31.22 3.40 2.63
CA THR A 147 -31.15 3.06 1.21
C THR A 147 -30.32 1.80 0.98
N LEU A 148 -29.14 1.68 1.60
CA LEU A 148 -28.28 0.52 1.50
C LEU A 148 -28.97 -0.75 2.02
N ARG A 149 -29.66 -0.67 3.17
CA ARG A 149 -30.45 -1.80 3.72
C ARG A 149 -31.55 -2.23 2.76
N ALA A 150 -32.30 -1.28 2.22
CA ALA A 150 -33.35 -1.54 1.24
C ALA A 150 -32.77 -2.21 -0.04
N HIS A 151 -31.63 -1.73 -0.53
CA HIS A 151 -30.96 -2.31 -1.71
C HIS A 151 -30.44 -3.73 -1.45
N LYS A 152 -29.84 -3.99 -0.29
CA LYS A 152 -29.43 -5.34 0.14
C LYS A 152 -30.63 -6.30 0.19
N MET A 153 -31.75 -5.86 0.77
CA MET A 153 -32.99 -6.66 0.82
C MET A 153 -33.60 -6.87 -0.57
N ALA A 154 -33.58 -5.86 -1.44
CA ALA A 154 -34.06 -6.00 -2.81
C ALA A 154 -33.20 -7.00 -3.61
N LYS A 155 -31.87 -6.99 -3.41
CA LYS A 155 -30.96 -7.97 -4.02
C LYS A 155 -31.25 -9.39 -3.54
N SER A 156 -31.41 -9.60 -2.22
CA SER A 156 -31.70 -10.95 -1.69
C SER A 156 -33.05 -11.50 -2.17
N LEU A 157 -34.03 -10.63 -2.42
CA LEU A 157 -35.32 -10.99 -3.01
C LEU A 157 -35.28 -11.13 -4.55
N GLY A 158 -34.11 -10.96 -5.19
CA GLY A 158 -33.97 -11.00 -6.65
C GLY A 158 -34.64 -9.84 -7.39
N LYS A 159 -34.99 -8.76 -6.68
CA LYS A 159 -35.67 -7.57 -7.25
C LYS A 159 -34.69 -6.51 -7.77
N ARG A 160 -33.40 -6.61 -7.43
CA ARG A 160 -32.34 -5.69 -7.85
C ARG A 160 -31.08 -6.48 -8.19
N HIS A 161 -30.41 -6.10 -9.27
CA HIS A 161 -29.06 -6.58 -9.58
C HIS A 161 -28.05 -5.53 -9.12
N ASP A 162 -27.25 -5.86 -8.12
CA ASP A 162 -26.24 -4.97 -7.55
C ASP A 162 -24.99 -5.76 -7.17
N LEU A 163 -23.89 -5.48 -7.84
CA LEU A 163 -22.58 -6.07 -7.56
C LEU A 163 -21.89 -5.38 -6.38
N PHE A 164 -22.35 -4.21 -5.97
CA PHE A 164 -21.71 -3.39 -4.95
C PHE A 164 -20.20 -3.23 -5.23
N GLU A 165 -19.32 -3.53 -4.26
CA GLU A 165 -17.87 -3.35 -4.42
C GLU A 165 -17.26 -4.29 -5.46
N LEU A 166 -17.92 -5.41 -5.78
CA LEU A 166 -17.46 -6.34 -6.82
C LEU A 166 -17.40 -5.64 -8.19
N ARG A 167 -18.22 -4.61 -8.42
CA ARG A 167 -18.24 -3.83 -9.68
C ARG A 167 -16.86 -3.34 -10.10
N TYR A 168 -16.06 -2.90 -9.13
CA TYR A 168 -14.74 -2.32 -9.37
C TYR A 168 -13.60 -3.15 -8.76
N GLN A 169 -13.85 -4.41 -8.39
CA GLN A 169 -12.84 -5.28 -7.77
C GLN A 169 -11.58 -5.46 -8.65
N ASP A 170 -11.78 -5.45 -9.97
CA ASP A 170 -10.72 -5.57 -10.96
C ASP A 170 -10.40 -4.20 -11.57
N SER A 171 -10.83 -3.07 -11.00
CA SER A 171 -10.51 -1.75 -11.52
C SER A 171 -9.34 -1.12 -10.76
N TYR A 172 -8.51 -0.39 -11.50
CA TYR A 172 -7.41 0.37 -10.94
C TYR A 172 -7.50 1.77 -11.53
N LEU A 173 -7.72 2.77 -10.67
CA LEU A 173 -7.71 4.16 -11.09
C LEU A 173 -6.29 4.55 -11.50
N GLN A 174 -6.16 5.29 -12.58
CA GLN A 174 -4.89 5.73 -13.14
C GLN A 174 -4.79 7.25 -13.20
N LEU A 175 -3.57 7.76 -13.06
CA LEU A 175 -3.23 9.15 -13.33
C LEU A 175 -2.60 9.23 -14.72
N LEU A 176 -3.40 9.56 -15.73
CA LEU A 176 -2.98 9.48 -17.13
C LEU A 176 -1.88 10.49 -17.53
N GLN A 177 -1.89 11.69 -16.92
CA GLN A 177 -0.97 12.80 -17.25
C GLN A 177 -0.41 13.42 -15.97
N PRO A 178 0.50 12.75 -15.25
CA PRO A 178 1.07 13.27 -14.00
C PRO A 178 1.79 14.62 -14.17
N GLU A 179 2.34 14.90 -15.35
CA GLU A 179 2.98 16.16 -15.72
C GLU A 179 2.03 17.37 -15.75
N SER A 180 0.72 17.13 -15.88
CA SER A 180 -0.30 18.19 -15.87
C SER A 180 -0.51 18.81 -14.49
N LEU A 181 -0.12 18.11 -13.42
CA LEU A 181 -0.22 18.61 -12.06
C LEU A 181 0.79 19.74 -11.83
N PRO A 182 0.42 20.87 -11.20
CA PRO A 182 1.38 21.88 -10.73
C PRO A 182 2.53 21.32 -9.89
N ILE A 183 3.65 22.04 -9.82
CA ILE A 183 4.75 21.69 -8.89
C ILE A 183 4.45 22.34 -7.54
N LEU A 184 4.58 21.59 -6.44
CA LEU A 184 4.34 22.10 -5.08
C LEU A 184 5.60 21.98 -4.22
N HIS A 185 6.09 23.10 -3.72
CA HIS A 185 7.29 23.20 -2.89
C HIS A 185 7.00 23.12 -1.38
N ASN A 186 5.78 23.42 -0.95
CA ASN A 186 5.37 23.37 0.46
C ASN A 186 4.96 21.97 0.94
N VAL A 187 4.64 21.04 0.05
CA VAL A 187 4.27 19.67 0.45
C VAL A 187 5.55 18.90 0.81
N THR A 188 5.61 18.45 2.06
CA THR A 188 6.79 17.76 2.62
C THR A 188 6.50 16.35 3.07
N LEU A 189 5.23 16.00 3.30
CA LEU A 189 4.78 14.64 3.57
C LEU A 189 3.67 14.28 2.59
N LEU A 190 3.72 13.07 2.05
CA LEU A 190 2.71 12.54 1.15
C LEU A 190 2.25 11.17 1.64
N THR A 191 0.95 11.03 1.90
CA THR A 191 0.29 9.77 2.18
C THR A 191 -0.68 9.43 1.06
N ILE A 192 -0.58 8.23 0.49
CA ILE A 192 -1.55 7.71 -0.49
C ILE A 192 -2.07 6.37 0.03
N ASN A 193 -3.36 6.31 0.31
CA ASN A 193 -4.05 5.06 0.59
C ASN A 193 -4.74 4.57 -0.69
N GLY A 194 -4.20 3.55 -1.34
CA GLY A 194 -4.63 3.01 -2.62
C GLY A 194 -5.04 1.54 -2.62
N ASP A 195 -4.79 0.78 -1.54
CA ASP A 195 -5.38 -0.56 -1.30
C ASP A 195 -6.75 -0.43 -0.63
N THR A 196 -7.66 0.30 -1.29
CA THR A 196 -9.07 0.43 -0.87
C THR A 196 -9.97 -0.39 -1.79
N ALA A 197 -11.28 -0.40 -1.52
CA ALA A 197 -12.26 -1.06 -2.38
C ALA A 197 -12.08 -0.61 -3.85
N ARG A 198 -11.87 0.70 -4.08
CA ARG A 198 -11.40 1.24 -5.37
C ARG A 198 -9.88 1.35 -5.37
N LYS A 199 -9.22 0.45 -6.08
CA LYS A 199 -7.75 0.36 -6.08
C LYS A 199 -7.13 1.48 -6.91
N LEU A 200 -5.97 1.97 -6.47
CA LEU A 200 -5.12 2.83 -7.28
C LEU A 200 -4.06 2.01 -8.02
N ALA A 201 -3.79 2.36 -9.27
CA ALA A 201 -2.63 1.83 -9.98
C ALA A 201 -1.33 2.28 -9.28
N PRO A 202 -0.32 1.41 -9.14
CA PRO A 202 0.88 1.76 -8.37
C PRO A 202 1.68 2.92 -8.95
N ALA A 203 1.63 3.12 -10.27
CA ALA A 203 2.29 4.22 -10.98
C ALA A 203 1.83 5.62 -10.53
N ILE A 204 0.68 5.75 -9.86
CA ILE A 204 0.21 7.04 -9.32
C ILE A 204 1.19 7.60 -8.29
N ALA A 205 1.76 6.76 -7.42
CA ALA A 205 2.67 7.20 -6.37
C ALA A 205 3.90 7.95 -6.93
N PRO A 206 4.72 7.37 -7.83
CA PRO A 206 5.81 8.10 -8.45
C PRO A 206 5.33 9.27 -9.35
N GLY A 207 4.16 9.15 -9.99
CA GLY A 207 3.54 10.24 -10.74
C GLY A 207 3.34 11.50 -9.90
N ILE A 208 2.73 11.36 -8.72
CA ILE A 208 2.50 12.46 -7.78
C ILE A 208 3.82 12.93 -7.16
N MET A 209 4.69 12.00 -6.73
CA MET A 209 6.00 12.35 -6.14
C MET A 209 6.85 13.22 -7.06
N SER A 210 6.78 13.00 -8.37
CA SER A 210 7.54 13.78 -9.38
C SER A 210 7.23 15.28 -9.36
N ARG A 211 6.13 15.68 -8.71
CA ARG A 211 5.64 17.06 -8.64
C ARG A 211 5.89 17.71 -7.27
N LEU A 212 6.57 17.00 -6.36
CA LEU A 212 6.83 17.41 -4.98
C LEU A 212 8.35 17.43 -4.69
N PRO A 213 9.11 18.43 -5.19
CA PRO A 213 10.57 18.45 -5.10
C PRO A 213 11.12 18.51 -3.65
N ASN A 214 10.34 19.05 -2.72
CA ASN A 214 10.70 19.21 -1.31
C ASN A 214 10.14 18.11 -0.39
N LEU A 215 9.74 16.97 -0.98
CA LEU A 215 9.17 15.85 -0.25
C LEU A 215 10.20 15.21 0.69
N ILE A 216 9.88 15.16 1.99
CA ILE A 216 10.72 14.62 3.06
C ILE A 216 10.32 13.18 3.43
N SER A 217 9.03 12.87 3.39
CA SER A 217 8.50 11.56 3.80
C SER A 217 7.36 11.09 2.90
N THR A 218 7.34 9.78 2.61
CA THR A 218 6.20 9.11 1.97
C THR A 218 5.58 8.06 2.87
N ASN A 219 4.30 7.79 2.66
CA ASN A 219 3.61 6.60 3.15
C ASN A 219 2.58 6.16 2.12
N PHE A 220 2.82 5.03 1.48
CA PHE A 220 1.97 4.50 0.42
C PHE A 220 1.47 3.11 0.77
N SER A 221 0.19 2.85 0.53
CA SER A 221 -0.39 1.51 0.60
C SER A 221 -1.14 1.22 -0.69
N ILE A 222 -0.67 0.25 -1.47
CA ILE A 222 -1.18 -0.07 -2.81
C ILE A 222 -1.28 -1.59 -2.98
N SER A 223 -2.29 -2.05 -3.71
CA SER A 223 -2.54 -3.48 -3.97
C SER A 223 -1.67 -4.06 -5.10
N ASP A 224 -1.11 -5.25 -4.89
CA ASP A 224 -0.48 -6.10 -5.93
C ASP A 224 -1.15 -7.48 -6.02
N MET A 225 -2.47 -7.53 -5.75
CA MET A 225 -3.25 -8.76 -5.59
C MET A 225 -3.97 -9.24 -6.88
N GLU A 226 -3.67 -8.68 -8.05
CA GLU A 226 -4.32 -9.03 -9.33
C GLU A 226 -3.83 -10.41 -9.87
N ARG A 227 -4.32 -11.51 -9.27
CA ARG A 227 -3.97 -12.88 -9.70
C ARG A 227 -4.82 -13.38 -10.84
N LYS A 228 -6.09 -12.96 -10.91
CA LYS A 228 -7.03 -13.40 -11.96
C LYS A 228 -6.55 -12.99 -13.34
N ARG A 229 -5.86 -11.85 -13.45
CA ARG A 229 -5.32 -11.32 -14.72
C ARG A 229 -3.82 -11.06 -14.61
N PRO A 230 -2.97 -12.10 -14.68
CA PRO A 230 -1.52 -11.95 -14.52
C PRO A 230 -0.88 -10.90 -15.44
N ASN A 231 -1.31 -10.85 -16.72
CA ASN A 231 -0.79 -9.87 -17.68
C ASN A 231 -1.04 -8.43 -17.22
N ARG A 232 -2.18 -8.17 -16.58
CA ARG A 232 -2.50 -6.85 -16.03
C ARG A 232 -1.65 -6.54 -14.81
N ARG A 233 -1.43 -7.51 -13.92
CA ARG A 233 -0.52 -7.34 -12.78
C ARG A 233 0.89 -7.01 -13.25
N THR A 234 1.39 -7.75 -14.24
CA THR A 234 2.68 -7.49 -14.91
C THR A 234 2.72 -6.08 -15.48
N GLN A 235 1.68 -5.65 -16.21
CA GLN A 235 1.58 -4.30 -16.76
C GLN A 235 1.64 -3.22 -15.66
N LEU A 236 0.84 -3.34 -14.59
CA LEU A 236 0.82 -2.39 -13.47
C LEU A 236 2.20 -2.27 -12.80
N ARG A 237 2.90 -3.40 -12.65
CA ARG A 237 4.26 -3.45 -12.09
C ARG A 237 5.29 -2.78 -13.02
N SER A 238 5.24 -3.05 -14.32
CA SER A 238 6.14 -2.43 -15.31
C SER A 238 5.88 -0.92 -15.46
N GLU A 239 4.63 -0.48 -15.44
CA GLU A 239 4.26 0.95 -15.47
C GLU A 239 4.78 1.68 -14.23
N PHE A 240 4.64 1.08 -13.04
CA PHE A 240 5.23 1.61 -11.81
C PHE A 240 6.76 1.72 -11.92
N ALA A 241 7.42 0.65 -12.34
CA ALA A 241 8.88 0.62 -12.49
C ALA A 241 9.38 1.69 -13.47
N LYS A 242 8.70 1.84 -14.61
CA LYS A 242 8.98 2.87 -15.61
C LYS A 242 8.82 4.28 -15.03
N GLN A 243 7.71 4.56 -14.34
CA GLN A 243 7.44 5.89 -13.77
C GLN A 243 8.39 6.23 -12.62
N LEU A 244 8.70 5.26 -11.75
CA LEU A 244 9.64 5.44 -10.64
C LEU A 244 11.07 5.71 -11.14
N THR A 245 11.47 5.06 -12.25
CA THR A 245 12.79 5.25 -12.84
C THR A 245 12.90 6.56 -13.63
N SER A 246 11.82 7.03 -14.24
CA SER A 246 11.83 8.24 -15.09
C SER A 246 11.73 9.54 -14.28
N MET A 247 11.16 9.50 -13.07
CA MET A 247 10.93 10.71 -12.29
C MET A 247 12.22 11.29 -11.68
N PRO A 248 12.31 12.63 -11.54
CA PRO A 248 13.36 13.23 -10.74
C PRO A 248 13.21 12.83 -9.27
N THR A 249 14.21 12.15 -8.71
CA THR A 249 14.17 11.72 -7.30
C THR A 249 14.26 12.94 -6.37
N PRO A 250 13.31 13.13 -5.42
CA PRO A 250 13.34 14.26 -4.51
C PRO A 250 14.58 14.25 -3.62
N GLN A 251 15.42 15.27 -3.74
CA GLN A 251 16.72 15.34 -3.06
C GLN A 251 16.62 15.50 -1.54
N SER A 252 15.45 15.94 -1.06
CA SER A 252 15.13 16.15 0.35
C SER A 252 14.50 14.92 1.02
N LEU A 253 14.24 13.84 0.27
CA LEU A 253 13.55 12.65 0.77
C LEU A 253 14.41 11.93 1.82
N GLN A 254 13.88 11.82 3.03
CA GLN A 254 14.54 11.16 4.16
C GLN A 254 13.89 9.83 4.52
N LYS A 255 12.59 9.68 4.29
CA LYS A 255 11.81 8.48 4.64
C LYS A 255 10.97 8.03 3.45
N PHE A 256 11.19 6.80 3.02
CA PHE A 256 10.37 6.15 2.02
C PHE A 256 9.68 4.94 2.68
N ASP A 257 8.36 5.04 2.89
CA ASP A 257 7.52 3.90 3.30
C ASP A 257 6.56 3.57 2.15
N PHE A 258 6.67 2.35 1.64
CA PHE A 258 5.91 1.88 0.49
C PHE A 258 5.44 0.45 0.74
N GLU A 259 4.12 0.26 0.74
CA GLU A 259 3.47 -1.03 0.72
C GLU A 259 2.90 -1.30 -0.66
N LEU A 260 3.40 -2.36 -1.29
CA LEU A 260 2.85 -2.94 -2.51
C LEU A 260 2.40 -4.36 -2.17
N ARG A 261 1.19 -4.46 -1.65
CA ARG A 261 0.71 -5.59 -0.86
C ARG A 261 0.42 -6.80 -1.74
N HIS A 262 1.14 -7.89 -1.48
CA HIS A 262 0.95 -9.20 -2.10
C HIS A 262 0.87 -10.28 -1.00
N VAL A 263 -0.34 -10.50 -0.48
CA VAL A 263 -0.63 -11.57 0.50
C VAL A 263 -0.54 -12.92 -0.18
N GLN A 264 0.17 -13.89 0.37
CA GLN A 264 0.28 -15.23 -0.25
C GLN A 264 -1.09 -15.90 -0.51
N PRO A 265 -1.22 -16.69 -1.60
CA PRO A 265 -2.39 -17.56 -1.79
C PRO A 265 -2.57 -18.53 -0.62
N ALA A 266 -3.81 -18.81 -0.23
CA ALA A 266 -4.12 -19.84 0.77
C ALA A 266 -3.78 -21.26 0.27
N ASN A 267 -3.92 -21.49 -1.03
CA ASN A 267 -3.52 -22.71 -1.72
C ASN A 267 -2.02 -22.67 -2.06
N GLU A 268 -1.16 -23.29 -1.26
CA GLU A 268 0.28 -23.29 -1.55
C GLU A 268 0.69 -24.22 -2.72
N SER A 269 -0.25 -25.00 -3.28
CA SER A 269 -0.08 -25.69 -4.56
C SER A 269 -0.41 -24.79 -5.76
N PHE A 270 -0.89 -23.57 -5.54
CA PHE A 270 -1.21 -22.62 -6.59
C PHE A 270 0.04 -22.28 -7.44
N VAL A 271 -0.16 -22.28 -8.76
CA VAL A 271 0.87 -21.89 -9.72
C VAL A 271 0.78 -20.39 -9.94
N ASN A 272 1.67 -19.65 -9.29
CA ASN A 272 1.75 -18.21 -9.50
C ASN A 272 2.31 -17.89 -10.89
N ALA A 273 1.86 -16.79 -11.47
CA ALA A 273 2.39 -16.31 -12.73
C ALA A 273 3.74 -15.59 -12.56
N ASN A 274 4.54 -15.59 -13.62
CA ASN A 274 5.72 -14.75 -13.73
C ASN A 274 5.28 -13.29 -13.96
N VAL A 275 5.71 -12.41 -13.05
CA VAL A 275 5.40 -10.98 -13.00
C VAL A 275 6.66 -10.10 -12.97
N ARG A 276 7.80 -10.64 -13.41
CA ARG A 276 9.07 -9.90 -13.52
C ARG A 276 8.97 -8.66 -14.42
N GLY A 277 8.00 -8.63 -15.33
CA GLY A 277 7.73 -7.46 -16.18
C GLY A 277 8.46 -7.51 -17.52
N ASP A 278 8.12 -6.56 -18.39
CA ASP A 278 8.64 -6.46 -19.76
C ASP A 278 9.46 -5.17 -19.98
N PHE A 279 9.70 -4.34 -18.95
CA PHE A 279 10.36 -3.03 -19.11
C PHE A 279 11.89 -3.11 -19.16
N HIS A 280 12.52 -3.92 -18.29
CA HIS A 280 13.97 -4.12 -18.29
C HIS A 280 14.39 -5.32 -19.14
N SER A 281 14.30 -6.52 -18.58
CA SER A 281 14.72 -7.78 -19.19
C SER A 281 13.79 -8.89 -18.69
N PRO A 282 13.43 -9.88 -19.51
CA PRO A 282 12.46 -10.92 -19.12
C PRO A 282 12.87 -11.74 -17.88
N ASP A 283 14.16 -11.75 -17.57
CA ASP A 283 14.73 -12.50 -16.44
C ASP A 283 14.91 -11.67 -15.16
N VAL A 284 14.59 -10.37 -15.21
CA VAL A 284 14.86 -9.41 -14.13
C VAL A 284 13.55 -8.80 -13.66
N ASP A 285 13.33 -8.74 -12.34
CA ASP A 285 12.13 -8.09 -11.79
C ASP A 285 12.22 -6.55 -11.92
N ASP A 286 11.28 -5.99 -12.67
CA ASP A 286 11.13 -4.57 -12.96
C ASP A 286 10.99 -3.74 -11.67
N VAL A 287 10.15 -4.19 -10.74
CA VAL A 287 9.88 -3.48 -9.48
C VAL A 287 11.12 -3.46 -8.59
N SER A 288 11.77 -4.61 -8.40
CA SER A 288 13.00 -4.73 -7.61
C SER A 288 14.10 -3.82 -8.17
N THR A 289 14.30 -3.82 -9.48
CA THR A 289 15.31 -3.00 -10.14
C THR A 289 14.99 -1.51 -10.05
N ALA A 290 13.74 -1.11 -10.25
CA ALA A 290 13.33 0.29 -10.15
C ALA A 290 13.50 0.83 -8.72
N LEU A 291 13.09 0.05 -7.70
CA LEU A 291 13.31 0.40 -6.30
C LEU A 291 14.81 0.50 -5.98
N GLN A 292 15.60 -0.42 -6.52
CA GLN A 292 17.05 -0.42 -6.36
C GLN A 292 17.71 0.83 -6.96
N ARG A 293 17.25 1.29 -8.12
CA ARG A 293 17.76 2.54 -8.72
C ARG A 293 17.29 3.76 -7.94
N PHE A 294 16.04 3.76 -7.51
CA PHE A 294 15.43 4.87 -6.78
C PHE A 294 16.16 5.19 -5.47
N TRP A 295 16.32 4.22 -4.56
CA TRP A 295 17.00 4.49 -3.28
C TRP A 295 18.52 4.69 -3.42
N GLN A 296 19.15 4.29 -4.53
CA GLN A 296 20.54 4.65 -4.86
C GLN A 296 20.63 6.10 -5.32
N ALA A 297 19.62 6.60 -6.05
CA ALA A 297 19.53 7.98 -6.52
C ALA A 297 19.04 8.98 -5.45
N ALA A 298 18.67 8.51 -4.24
CA ALA A 298 18.15 9.34 -3.15
C ALA A 298 19.24 9.63 -2.08
N PRO A 299 20.03 10.71 -2.20
CA PRO A 299 21.21 10.94 -1.34
C PRO A 299 20.87 11.30 0.11
N SER A 300 19.65 11.75 0.38
CA SER A 300 19.18 12.13 1.72
C SER A 300 18.44 11.02 2.46
N LEU A 301 18.26 9.86 1.82
CA LEU A 301 17.43 8.80 2.37
C LEU A 301 18.06 8.18 3.62
N THR A 302 17.30 8.20 4.71
CA THR A 302 17.70 7.66 6.02
C THR A 302 16.90 6.43 6.43
N ASN A 303 15.65 6.34 5.96
CA ASN A 303 14.74 5.24 6.24
C ASN A 303 14.15 4.75 4.92
N PHE A 304 14.39 3.48 4.59
CA PHE A 304 13.76 2.78 3.49
C PHE A 304 12.97 1.61 4.03
N LYS A 305 11.65 1.66 3.87
CA LYS A 305 10.72 0.66 4.39
C LYS A 305 9.81 0.20 3.27
N LEU A 306 9.89 -1.08 2.98
CA LEU A 306 8.92 -1.80 2.18
C LEU A 306 8.04 -2.57 3.16
N SER A 307 6.93 -1.93 3.53
CA SER A 307 5.90 -2.52 4.38
C SER A 307 5.22 -3.63 3.58
N GLY A 308 5.16 -4.84 4.11
CA GLY A 308 4.89 -6.02 3.32
C GLY A 308 3.61 -6.74 3.74
N PRO A 309 3.32 -7.88 3.07
CA PRO A 309 4.23 -8.62 2.19
C PRO A 309 4.41 -8.00 0.79
N ILE A 310 5.65 -7.82 0.31
CA ILE A 310 5.97 -7.33 -1.04
C ILE A 310 6.64 -8.41 -1.92
N CYS A 311 6.21 -8.53 -3.17
CA CYS A 311 6.77 -9.48 -4.14
C CYS A 311 7.97 -8.85 -4.89
N VAL A 312 9.19 -9.17 -4.43
CA VAL A 312 10.48 -8.66 -4.93
C VAL A 312 11.55 -9.76 -4.99
N GLY A 313 12.57 -9.57 -5.80
CA GLY A 313 13.73 -10.45 -6.02
C GLY A 313 15.03 -9.91 -5.41
N PRO A 314 16.15 -10.64 -5.54
CA PRO A 314 17.47 -10.22 -5.07
C PRO A 314 17.97 -8.92 -5.72
N GLU A 315 17.42 -8.54 -6.88
CA GLU A 315 17.75 -7.33 -7.62
C GLU A 315 17.48 -6.06 -6.83
N LEU A 316 16.59 -6.12 -5.83
CA LEU A 316 16.35 -5.03 -4.90
C LEU A 316 17.64 -4.58 -4.18
N PHE A 317 18.57 -5.52 -3.94
CA PHE A 317 19.79 -5.28 -3.17
C PHE A 317 21.06 -5.28 -4.03
N ARG A 318 21.06 -5.92 -5.20
CA ARG A 318 22.24 -6.07 -6.05
C ARG A 318 21.86 -6.11 -7.53
N SER A 319 22.54 -5.32 -8.36
CA SER A 319 22.26 -5.34 -9.79
C SER A 319 22.83 -6.62 -10.43
N PRO A 320 22.17 -7.19 -11.46
CA PRO A 320 22.71 -8.33 -12.19
C PRO A 320 24.10 -8.02 -12.75
N GLY A 321 25.08 -8.90 -12.48
CA GLY A 321 26.45 -8.77 -13.01
C GLY A 321 27.37 -7.78 -12.29
N GLU A 322 26.99 -7.23 -11.13
CA GLU A 322 27.96 -6.46 -10.32
C GLU A 322 29.05 -7.38 -9.75
N ASP A 323 30.32 -7.11 -10.08
CA ASP A 323 31.47 -7.75 -9.44
C ASP A 323 31.70 -7.21 -8.00
N GLU A 324 32.37 -8.00 -7.16
CA GLU A 324 32.57 -7.69 -5.74
C GLU A 324 33.66 -6.60 -5.49
N GLU A 325 34.39 -6.17 -6.53
CA GLU A 325 35.64 -5.40 -6.40
C GLU A 325 35.56 -3.91 -6.78
N ASP A 326 34.38 -3.37 -7.13
CA ASP A 326 34.27 -1.95 -7.50
C ASP A 326 34.35 -1.02 -6.27
N GLU A 327 35.53 -0.46 -5.99
CA GLU A 327 35.76 0.52 -4.92
C GLU A 327 34.92 1.81 -5.09
N GLU A 328 34.59 2.22 -6.32
CA GLU A 328 33.69 3.36 -6.58
C GLU A 328 32.26 3.14 -6.05
N LYS A 329 31.82 1.89 -5.90
CA LYS A 329 30.50 1.54 -5.33
C LYS A 329 30.47 1.57 -3.80
N GLN A 330 31.61 1.74 -3.13
CA GLN A 330 31.70 1.81 -1.66
C GLN A 330 31.09 3.10 -1.09
N GLN A 331 30.78 4.09 -1.92
CA GLN A 331 30.16 5.36 -1.51
C GLN A 331 28.61 5.38 -1.61
N GLN A 332 27.96 4.26 -1.91
CA GLN A 332 26.49 4.21 -1.97
C GLN A 332 25.84 4.27 -0.58
N TRP A 333 24.60 4.76 -0.48
CA TRP A 333 23.76 4.74 0.74
C TRP A 333 24.36 5.32 2.04
N GLN A 334 25.19 6.37 1.94
CA GLN A 334 25.92 6.96 3.07
C GLN A 334 25.05 7.34 4.28
N LYS A 335 23.80 7.80 4.04
CA LYS A 335 22.90 8.27 5.10
C LYS A 335 21.87 7.25 5.55
N LEU A 336 21.81 6.07 4.91
CA LEU A 336 20.79 5.07 5.17
C LEU A 336 21.03 4.43 6.54
N LYS A 337 20.04 4.56 7.44
CA LYS A 337 20.12 4.10 8.83
C LYS A 337 19.19 2.93 9.10
N VAL A 338 18.02 2.92 8.46
CA VAL A 338 16.99 1.91 8.70
C VAL A 338 16.52 1.35 7.37
N VAL A 339 16.65 0.04 7.22
CA VAL A 339 16.11 -0.72 6.09
C VAL A 339 15.14 -1.77 6.63
N THR A 340 13.93 -1.82 6.10
CA THR A 340 12.95 -2.86 6.44
C THR A 340 12.31 -3.36 5.17
N VAL A 341 12.33 -4.67 4.95
CA VAL A 341 11.69 -5.32 3.81
C VAL A 341 10.91 -6.52 4.33
N GLU A 342 9.59 -6.45 4.21
CA GLU A 342 8.69 -7.54 4.55
C GLU A 342 8.28 -8.26 3.27
N LEU A 343 8.87 -9.42 3.04
CA LEU A 343 8.75 -10.16 1.79
C LEU A 343 7.44 -10.96 1.72
N SER A 344 6.87 -11.00 0.53
CA SER A 344 5.97 -12.08 0.11
C SER A 344 6.74 -13.39 0.03
N VAL A 345 6.10 -14.50 0.37
CA VAL A 345 6.66 -15.86 0.15
C VAL A 345 6.69 -16.24 -1.32
N VAL A 346 5.91 -15.57 -2.17
CA VAL A 346 5.90 -15.74 -3.62
C VAL A 346 6.93 -14.80 -4.26
N ARG A 347 7.75 -15.36 -5.14
CA ARG A 347 8.80 -14.68 -5.91
C ARG A 347 8.24 -14.04 -7.18
N PRO A 348 8.93 -13.06 -7.77
CA PRO A 348 8.49 -12.44 -9.03
C PRO A 348 8.36 -13.39 -10.22
N ASP A 349 9.06 -14.53 -10.25
CA ASP A 349 8.90 -15.55 -11.32
C ASP A 349 7.71 -16.49 -11.13
N GLY A 350 6.93 -16.30 -10.08
CA GLY A 350 5.86 -17.21 -9.70
C GLY A 350 6.34 -18.40 -8.85
N GLY A 351 7.65 -18.51 -8.59
CA GLY A 351 8.19 -19.47 -7.63
C GLY A 351 7.86 -19.09 -6.18
N TRP A 352 8.29 -19.94 -5.25
CA TRP A 352 8.14 -19.71 -3.81
C TRP A 352 9.53 -19.59 -3.17
N TYR A 353 9.66 -18.77 -2.13
CA TYR A 353 10.84 -18.69 -1.26
C TYR A 353 10.89 -19.80 -0.20
N ILE A 354 9.79 -20.53 -0.06
CA ILE A 354 9.64 -21.67 0.83
C ILE A 354 9.07 -22.87 0.05
N GLU A 355 9.51 -24.05 0.42
CA GLU A 355 9.13 -25.33 -0.15
C GLU A 355 8.54 -26.26 0.91
N LEU A 356 7.98 -27.36 0.44
CA LEU A 356 7.47 -28.43 1.29
C LEU A 356 8.58 -28.91 2.22
N ASP A 357 8.30 -28.93 3.52
CA ASP A 357 9.21 -29.48 4.51
C ASP A 357 9.05 -31.00 4.57
N PRO A 358 10.06 -31.80 4.17
CA PRO A 358 9.98 -33.26 4.22
C PRO A 358 9.90 -33.79 5.66
N ASP A 359 10.34 -33.00 6.65
CA ASP A 359 10.28 -33.34 8.08
C ASP A 359 8.94 -32.95 8.71
N ARG A 360 7.93 -32.58 7.89
CA ARG A 360 6.56 -32.45 8.36
C ARG A 360 6.12 -33.82 8.86
N GLY A 361 6.01 -33.96 10.18
CA GLY A 361 5.40 -35.13 10.79
C GLY A 361 4.08 -35.44 10.08
N SER A 362 3.77 -36.73 9.93
CA SER A 362 2.53 -37.23 9.32
C SER A 362 1.30 -36.92 10.18
N ASP A 363 1.15 -35.67 10.59
CA ASP A 363 -0.03 -35.19 11.29
C ASP A 363 -1.09 -34.96 10.21
N SER A 364 -1.91 -36.01 10.07
CA SER A 364 -3.24 -36.16 9.47
C SER A 364 -3.67 -35.19 8.35
N PRO A 365 -4.16 -35.72 7.21
CA PRO A 365 -4.95 -34.91 6.29
C PRO A 365 -6.25 -34.46 7.01
N ASP A 366 -6.60 -33.20 6.81
CA ASP A 366 -7.93 -32.63 7.00
C ASP A 366 -8.49 -32.63 8.44
N GLU A 367 -8.09 -31.64 9.24
CA GLU A 367 -9.08 -30.94 10.06
C GLU A 367 -9.39 -29.66 9.29
N GLU A 368 -10.62 -29.55 8.80
CA GLU A 368 -11.22 -28.33 8.26
C GLU A 368 -10.75 -27.15 9.13
N GLU A 369 -10.17 -26.14 8.49
CA GLU A 369 -9.82 -24.90 9.17
C GLU A 369 -11.11 -24.40 9.84
N GLU A 370 -11.17 -24.43 11.18
CA GLU A 370 -12.11 -23.58 11.91
C GLU A 370 -11.82 -22.18 11.39
N GLU A 371 -12.81 -21.62 10.70
CA GLU A 371 -12.83 -20.24 10.26
C GLU A 371 -12.32 -19.39 11.42
N ASP A 372 -11.24 -18.64 11.19
CA ASP A 372 -10.80 -17.60 12.10
C ASP A 372 -11.96 -16.58 12.11
N GLU A 373 -12.93 -16.77 13.02
CA GLU A 373 -13.98 -15.80 13.36
C GLU A 373 -13.29 -14.55 13.90
N GLY A 374 -12.67 -13.78 13.01
CA GLY A 374 -12.29 -12.42 13.26
C GLY A 374 -13.57 -11.61 13.23
N GLU A 375 -14.22 -11.43 14.38
CA GLU A 375 -15.35 -10.52 14.63
C GLU A 375 -16.07 -10.09 13.35
N GLU A 376 -16.76 -11.03 12.71
CA GLU A 376 -17.70 -10.70 11.65
C GLU A 376 -18.95 -10.14 12.35
N ASP A 377 -19.28 -8.88 12.07
CA ASP A 377 -20.60 -8.35 12.34
C ASP A 377 -21.64 -9.32 11.74
N GLU A 378 -22.46 -9.91 12.60
CA GLU A 378 -23.57 -10.81 12.27
C GLU A 378 -24.31 -10.36 11.00
N PHE A 379 -24.20 -11.13 9.93
CA PHE A 379 -25.19 -11.13 8.86
C PHE A 379 -25.68 -12.56 8.65
N GLU A 380 -26.80 -12.88 9.31
CA GLU A 380 -27.57 -14.12 9.11
C GLU A 380 -27.90 -14.33 7.62
N TYR A 381 -27.33 -15.39 7.05
CA TYR A 381 -27.72 -15.92 5.74
C TYR A 381 -28.69 -17.09 5.96
N SER A 382 -30.00 -16.85 5.77
CA SER A 382 -31.00 -17.93 5.68
C SER A 382 -31.31 -18.20 4.21
N GLY A 383 -31.05 -19.44 3.79
CA GLY A 383 -31.15 -19.87 2.39
C GLY A 383 -32.55 -20.29 1.95
N HIS A 384 -32.70 -20.49 0.64
CA HIS A 384 -33.45 -21.65 0.14
C HIS A 384 -32.95 -22.09 -1.24
N ILE A 385 -32.54 -23.36 -1.29
CA ILE A 385 -32.08 -24.08 -2.47
C ILE A 385 -33.28 -24.42 -3.36
N PHE A 386 -33.26 -24.01 -4.63
CA PHE A 386 -33.91 -24.74 -5.71
C PHE A 386 -32.83 -25.36 -6.60
N ARG A 387 -32.70 -26.68 -6.50
CA ARG A 387 -31.97 -27.49 -7.48
C ARG A 387 -32.81 -27.55 -8.74
N ASP A 388 -32.33 -26.98 -9.83
CA ASP A 388 -32.64 -27.56 -11.14
C ASP A 388 -31.35 -27.83 -11.92
N ARG A 389 -31.24 -29.08 -12.37
CA ARG A 389 -30.09 -29.64 -13.07
C ARG A 389 -30.34 -29.47 -14.56
N THR A 390 -29.68 -28.50 -15.18
CA THR A 390 -29.30 -28.61 -16.59
C THR A 390 -27.93 -28.00 -16.80
N SER A 391 -26.93 -28.89 -16.89
CA SER A 391 -25.61 -28.58 -17.38
C SER A 391 -25.69 -28.06 -18.81
N SER A 392 -25.22 -26.84 -19.02
CA SER A 392 -24.86 -26.30 -20.33
C SER A 392 -23.46 -25.71 -20.21
N GLN A 393 -22.48 -26.56 -20.45
CA GLN A 393 -21.13 -26.14 -20.81
C GLN A 393 -21.24 -25.32 -22.10
N ASN A 394 -21.13 -23.99 -21.99
CA ASN A 394 -20.62 -23.07 -23.01
C ASN A 394 -20.89 -21.64 -22.55
N SER A 395 -19.91 -21.03 -21.93
CA SER A 395 -19.77 -19.57 -21.93
C SER A 395 -18.28 -19.26 -21.91
N SER A 396 -17.81 -18.94 -23.10
CA SER A 396 -16.46 -18.58 -23.47
C SER A 396 -15.88 -17.46 -22.58
N SER A 397 -14.57 -17.52 -22.35
CA SER A 397 -13.79 -16.58 -21.54
C SER A 397 -13.57 -15.21 -22.20
N SER A 398 -14.61 -14.50 -22.67
CA SER A 398 -14.39 -13.31 -23.51
C SER A 398 -15.36 -12.12 -23.31
N GLY A 399 -15.99 -11.95 -22.15
CA GLY A 399 -17.05 -10.95 -21.98
C GLY A 399 -16.65 -9.55 -21.46
N TYR A 400 -15.53 -9.39 -20.75
CA TYR A 400 -15.32 -8.21 -19.91
C TYR A 400 -14.42 -7.10 -20.49
N ASP A 401 -13.84 -7.32 -21.67
CA ASP A 401 -13.08 -6.32 -22.44
C ASP A 401 -13.90 -5.76 -23.62
N SER A 402 -15.22 -5.62 -23.45
CA SER A 402 -16.03 -4.87 -24.43
C SER A 402 -15.68 -3.38 -24.36
N SER A 403 -15.57 -2.75 -25.54
CA SER A 403 -15.43 -1.30 -25.70
C SER A 403 -16.70 -0.51 -25.36
N ASP A 404 -17.80 -1.21 -25.05
CA ASP A 404 -19.09 -0.58 -24.75
C ASP A 404 -19.05 0.18 -23.42
N SER A 405 -19.42 1.46 -23.47
CA SER A 405 -19.59 2.33 -22.30
C SER A 405 -20.96 2.15 -21.67
N PHE A 406 -21.04 2.18 -20.34
CA PHE A 406 -22.34 2.25 -19.69
C PHE A 406 -23.01 3.62 -19.79
N PHE A 407 -22.23 4.70 -19.98
CA PHE A 407 -22.81 6.02 -20.26
C PHE A 407 -23.49 6.07 -21.64
N ALA A 408 -23.39 5.01 -22.44
CA ALA A 408 -24.23 4.83 -23.62
C ALA A 408 -25.61 4.29 -23.19
N MET A 409 -26.66 5.06 -23.53
CA MET A 409 -28.09 4.91 -23.20
C MET A 409 -28.77 3.55 -23.53
N ASN A 410 -28.05 2.51 -23.91
CA ASN A 410 -28.65 1.21 -24.22
C ASN A 410 -28.69 0.32 -22.96
N GLU A 411 -29.89 -0.13 -22.60
CA GLU A 411 -30.19 -1.06 -21.50
C GLU A 411 -29.58 -2.45 -21.76
N LEU A 412 -28.26 -2.57 -21.62
CA LEU A 412 -27.60 -3.88 -21.61
C LEU A 412 -27.94 -4.63 -20.32
N PRO A 413 -28.16 -5.96 -20.39
CA PRO A 413 -28.50 -6.77 -19.22
C PRO A 413 -27.40 -6.72 -18.16
N PRO A 414 -27.74 -6.97 -16.87
CA PRO A 414 -26.77 -7.08 -15.79
C PRO A 414 -25.79 -8.22 -16.06
N ASP A 415 -24.57 -8.10 -15.53
CA ASP A 415 -23.59 -9.17 -15.62
C ASP A 415 -24.02 -10.31 -14.67
N SER A 416 -23.92 -11.55 -15.14
CA SER A 416 -24.15 -12.71 -14.30
C SER A 416 -22.98 -12.87 -13.34
N TYR A 417 -23.27 -12.84 -12.04
CA TYR A 417 -22.30 -13.17 -11.00
C TYR A 417 -23.04 -13.90 -9.88
N GLY A 418 -22.58 -15.10 -9.55
CA GLY A 418 -23.14 -15.91 -8.49
C GLY A 418 -22.14 -16.92 -7.97
N TYR A 419 -22.63 -17.86 -7.17
CA TYR A 419 -21.80 -18.78 -6.40
C TYR A 419 -20.76 -19.56 -7.22
N ASP A 420 -21.11 -19.99 -8.45
CA ASP A 420 -20.15 -20.71 -9.31
C ASP A 420 -19.00 -19.81 -9.78
N ASP A 421 -19.28 -18.53 -10.05
CA ASP A 421 -18.29 -17.52 -10.42
C ASP A 421 -17.44 -17.12 -9.21
N GLU A 422 -18.04 -16.98 -8.02
CA GLU A 422 -17.33 -16.74 -6.76
C GLU A 422 -16.32 -17.86 -6.49
N LYS A 423 -16.76 -19.13 -6.56
CA LYS A 423 -15.87 -20.28 -6.43
C LYS A 423 -14.78 -20.33 -7.49
N ARG A 424 -15.10 -19.95 -8.72
CA ARG A 424 -14.10 -19.85 -9.79
C ARG A 424 -13.08 -18.77 -9.46
N ASP A 425 -13.51 -17.62 -8.97
CA ASP A 425 -12.66 -16.51 -8.59
C ASP A 425 -11.75 -16.86 -7.40
N LEU A 426 -12.27 -17.55 -6.38
CA LEU A 426 -11.48 -18.08 -5.27
C LEU A 426 -10.37 -19.02 -5.76
N ARG A 427 -10.69 -19.93 -6.70
CA ARG A 427 -9.68 -20.80 -7.33
C ARG A 427 -8.67 -20.04 -8.17
N LEU A 428 -9.09 -19.05 -8.96
CA LEU A 428 -8.21 -18.23 -9.80
C LEU A 428 -7.27 -17.34 -8.96
N ASN A 429 -7.69 -16.98 -7.75
CA ASN A 429 -6.86 -16.25 -6.79
C ASN A 429 -5.98 -17.18 -5.93
N GLY A 430 -6.15 -18.49 -6.04
CA GLY A 430 -5.46 -19.47 -5.20
C GLY A 430 -5.91 -19.42 -3.74
N GLU A 431 -7.14 -19.02 -3.45
CA GLU A 431 -7.73 -19.06 -2.11
C GLU A 431 -8.39 -20.41 -1.82
N GLU A 432 -8.84 -21.14 -2.85
CA GLU A 432 -9.42 -22.48 -2.71
C GLU A 432 -8.72 -23.54 -3.58
N PRO A 433 -8.50 -24.76 -3.06
CA PRO A 433 -8.60 -25.15 -1.64
C PRO A 433 -7.50 -24.49 -0.78
N SER A 434 -7.81 -24.14 0.48
CA SER A 434 -6.82 -23.65 1.44
C SER A 434 -5.90 -24.80 1.87
N ALA A 435 -4.57 -24.62 1.76
CA ALA A 435 -3.60 -25.62 2.15
C ALA A 435 -2.23 -25.00 2.42
N TYR A 436 -1.81 -24.99 3.69
CA TYR A 436 -0.48 -24.52 4.13
C TYR A 436 0.45 -25.70 4.41
N PHE A 437 1.54 -25.83 3.64
CA PHE A 437 2.50 -26.93 3.72
C PHE A 437 3.97 -26.55 3.51
N ARG A 438 4.26 -25.35 3.03
CA ARG A 438 5.60 -24.83 2.76
C ARG A 438 6.11 -24.16 4.03
N THR A 439 7.18 -24.72 4.59
CA THR A 439 7.84 -24.14 5.77
C THR A 439 9.35 -24.15 5.66
N LYS A 440 9.92 -24.84 4.66
CA LYS A 440 11.35 -24.98 4.48
C LYS A 440 11.89 -23.89 3.54
N PRO A 441 12.90 -23.10 3.93
CA PRO A 441 13.56 -22.13 3.06
C PRO A 441 14.17 -22.75 1.80
N THR A 442 14.06 -22.06 0.66
CA THR A 442 14.73 -22.45 -0.59
C THR A 442 16.09 -21.77 -0.75
N ALA A 443 16.89 -22.25 -1.73
CA ALA A 443 18.18 -21.64 -2.08
C ALA A 443 18.03 -20.19 -2.59
N GLU A 444 16.90 -19.86 -3.22
CA GLU A 444 16.63 -18.51 -3.73
C GLU A 444 16.34 -17.52 -2.61
N LEU A 445 15.70 -17.96 -1.51
CA LEU A 445 15.56 -17.13 -0.31
C LEU A 445 16.93 -16.81 0.29
N GLU A 446 17.81 -17.81 0.33
CA GLU A 446 19.19 -17.62 0.77
C GLU A 446 19.99 -16.71 -0.18
N GLY A 447 19.77 -16.81 -1.49
CA GLY A 447 20.30 -15.90 -2.49
C GLY A 447 19.89 -14.45 -2.23
N LEU A 448 18.60 -14.22 -1.94
CA LEU A 448 18.09 -12.90 -1.56
C LEU A 448 18.72 -12.38 -0.27
N PHE A 449 18.83 -13.20 0.78
CA PHE A 449 19.50 -12.79 2.02
C PHE A 449 20.99 -12.51 1.83
N THR A 450 21.64 -13.22 0.91
CA THR A 450 23.04 -12.95 0.53
C THR A 450 23.17 -11.60 -0.19
N ALA A 451 22.25 -11.27 -1.09
CA ALA A 451 22.20 -9.96 -1.73
C ALA A 451 21.95 -8.85 -0.70
N ALA A 452 21.05 -9.07 0.25
CA ALA A 452 20.76 -8.13 1.33
C ALA A 452 21.98 -7.91 2.26
N ALA A 453 22.69 -8.96 2.64
CA ALA A 453 23.92 -8.85 3.44
C ALA A 453 25.03 -8.07 2.68
N HIS A 454 25.13 -8.29 1.38
CA HIS A 454 26.04 -7.54 0.51
C HIS A 454 25.68 -6.05 0.46
N ALA A 455 24.40 -5.71 0.33
CA ALA A 455 23.95 -4.32 0.38
C ALA A 455 24.23 -3.68 1.75
N ALA A 456 24.01 -4.41 2.84
CA ALA A 456 24.28 -3.94 4.20
C ALA A 456 25.76 -3.54 4.41
N ALA A 457 26.69 -4.28 3.80
CA ALA A 457 28.12 -3.97 3.86
C ALA A 457 28.49 -2.63 3.20
N ARG A 458 27.64 -2.13 2.29
CA ARG A 458 27.81 -0.83 1.61
C ARG A 458 27.04 0.31 2.32
N MET A 459 26.51 0.09 3.51
CA MET A 459 25.73 1.09 4.26
C MET A 459 26.46 1.50 5.56
N PRO A 460 27.37 2.49 5.53
CA PRO A 460 28.21 2.82 6.68
C PRO A 460 27.43 3.38 7.89
N SER A 461 26.27 4.01 7.64
CA SER A 461 25.41 4.57 8.70
C SER A 461 24.33 3.59 9.19
N LEU A 462 24.35 2.34 8.74
CA LEU A 462 23.28 1.37 9.02
C LEU A 462 23.15 1.09 10.51
N ARG A 463 21.97 1.37 11.05
CA ARG A 463 21.61 1.12 12.46
C ARG A 463 20.76 -0.14 12.61
N ASN A 464 19.85 -0.35 11.67
CA ASN A 464 18.89 -1.44 11.69
C ASN A 464 18.60 -1.90 10.26
N MET A 465 18.72 -3.20 10.00
CA MET A 465 18.21 -3.82 8.78
C MET A 465 17.39 -5.05 9.13
N ARG A 466 16.15 -5.09 8.64
CA ARG A 466 15.27 -6.25 8.74
C ARG A 466 14.85 -6.70 7.35
N VAL A 467 15.05 -7.98 7.05
CA VAL A 467 14.47 -8.61 5.87
C VAL A 467 13.84 -9.92 6.34
N SER A 468 12.53 -10.06 6.15
CA SER A 468 11.80 -11.23 6.63
C SER A 468 10.53 -11.49 5.84
N LEU A 469 10.14 -12.76 5.74
CA LEU A 469 8.80 -13.18 5.34
C LEU A 469 8.04 -13.77 6.53
N GLU A 470 6.72 -13.75 6.45
CA GLU A 470 5.83 -14.41 7.40
C GLU A 470 5.43 -15.78 6.88
N VAL A 471 5.41 -16.78 7.76
CA VAL A 471 4.95 -18.14 7.48
C VAL A 471 3.62 -18.33 8.21
N ARG A 472 2.61 -18.80 7.49
CA ARG A 472 1.27 -19.04 8.01
C ARG A 472 1.28 -20.17 9.07
N PRO A 473 0.31 -20.14 10.01
CA PRO A 473 0.12 -21.22 10.96
C PRO A 473 -0.02 -22.58 10.26
N SER A 474 0.75 -23.57 10.72
CA SER A 474 0.65 -24.96 10.30
C SER A 474 1.05 -25.88 11.46
N GLY A 475 0.87 -27.19 11.31
CA GLY A 475 1.35 -28.16 12.31
C GLY A 475 2.84 -27.97 12.64
N ARG A 476 3.66 -27.71 11.61
CA ARG A 476 5.12 -27.48 11.75
C ARG A 476 5.46 -26.21 12.52
N THR A 477 4.62 -25.16 12.45
CA THR A 477 4.86 -23.89 13.15
C THR A 477 4.25 -23.86 14.56
N GLY A 478 3.68 -24.99 15.01
CA GLY A 478 2.93 -25.07 16.26
C GLY A 478 1.62 -24.28 16.21
N ARG A 479 0.95 -24.23 15.05
CA ARG A 479 -0.27 -23.46 14.77
C ARG A 479 -0.13 -21.96 15.12
N LYS A 480 1.06 -21.40 14.95
CA LYS A 480 1.34 -19.96 15.15
C LYS A 480 1.98 -19.34 13.92
N ARG A 481 1.77 -18.04 13.72
CA ARG A 481 2.52 -17.26 12.72
C ARG A 481 3.98 -17.21 13.13
N GLN A 482 4.86 -17.57 12.20
CA GLN A 482 6.30 -17.52 12.40
C GLN A 482 6.94 -16.60 11.36
N LYS A 483 8.18 -16.20 11.60
CA LYS A 483 8.95 -15.39 10.65
C LYS A 483 10.21 -16.14 10.25
N ILE A 484 10.58 -15.97 8.98
CA ILE A 484 11.87 -16.41 8.45
C ILE A 484 12.60 -15.17 7.96
N GLY A 485 13.82 -14.95 8.45
CA GLY A 485 14.63 -13.82 8.04
C GLY A 485 15.63 -13.39 9.10
N PHE A 486 16.10 -12.16 8.95
CA PHE A 486 17.11 -11.63 9.84
C PHE A 486 16.81 -10.20 10.30
N LEU A 487 17.41 -9.85 11.44
CA LEU A 487 17.44 -8.50 11.99
C LEU A 487 18.87 -8.16 12.42
N TYR A 488 19.52 -7.29 11.64
CA TYR A 488 20.80 -6.67 11.98
C TYR A 488 20.58 -5.44 12.86
N LEU A 489 21.40 -5.28 13.90
CA LEU A 489 21.38 -4.14 14.81
C LEU A 489 22.82 -3.69 15.12
N ALA A 490 23.08 -2.40 14.92
CA ALA A 490 24.34 -1.75 15.28
C ALA A 490 24.45 -1.51 16.80
N PRO A 491 25.66 -1.17 17.32
CA PRO A 491 25.85 -0.83 18.73
C PRO A 491 24.95 0.34 19.16
N GLY A 492 24.49 0.32 20.41
CA GLY A 492 23.60 1.34 20.96
C GLY A 492 22.14 1.31 20.48
N VAL A 493 21.78 0.45 19.51
CA VAL A 493 20.39 0.34 19.02
C VAL A 493 19.62 -0.69 19.83
N ARG A 494 18.56 -0.25 20.52
CA ARG A 494 17.66 -1.15 21.27
C ARG A 494 16.76 -1.93 20.31
N GLY A 495 16.74 -3.26 20.45
CA GLY A 495 15.72 -4.11 19.84
C GLY A 495 14.48 -4.24 20.74
N ALA A 496 13.32 -4.51 20.14
CA ALA A 496 12.06 -4.70 20.88
C ALA A 496 12.08 -5.86 21.90
N LYS A 497 13.09 -6.74 21.84
CA LYS A 497 13.25 -7.91 22.71
C LYS A 497 14.39 -7.75 23.74
N ASP A 498 14.89 -6.54 23.97
CA ASP A 498 16.01 -6.30 24.88
C ASP A 498 15.56 -5.87 26.28
N GLU A 499 15.91 -6.69 27.27
CA GLU A 499 15.76 -6.36 28.69
C GLU A 499 16.88 -5.43 29.19
N GLY A 500 16.82 -4.15 28.81
CA GLY A 500 17.32 -3.06 29.65
C GLY A 500 18.82 -2.71 29.68
N ARG A 501 19.69 -3.26 28.81
CA ARG A 501 21.09 -2.77 28.67
C ARG A 501 21.39 -2.20 27.29
N GLU A 502 22.06 -1.04 27.25
CA GLU A 502 22.65 -0.50 26.02
C GLU A 502 23.72 -1.47 25.48
N ARG A 503 23.72 -1.69 24.17
CA ARG A 503 24.53 -2.74 23.54
C ARG A 503 25.89 -2.20 23.09
N GLU A 504 26.96 -2.89 23.46
CA GLU A 504 28.33 -2.55 23.05
C GLU A 504 28.71 -3.10 21.66
N TYR A 505 28.01 -4.12 21.15
CA TYR A 505 28.41 -4.85 19.92
C TYR A 505 27.32 -4.96 18.86
N ARG A 506 27.73 -5.18 17.60
CA ARG A 506 26.85 -5.49 16.46
C ARG A 506 26.22 -6.88 16.62
N LYS A 507 24.95 -7.04 16.22
CA LYS A 507 24.23 -8.32 16.31
C LYS A 507 23.39 -8.60 15.08
N VAL A 508 23.29 -9.88 14.72
CA VAL A 508 22.30 -10.41 13.79
C VAL A 508 21.42 -11.41 14.52
N TYR A 509 20.12 -11.17 14.54
CA TYR A 509 19.13 -12.18 14.90
C TYR A 509 18.71 -12.91 13.64
N TRP A 510 18.70 -14.24 13.71
CA TRP A 510 18.31 -15.12 12.62
C TRP A 510 17.10 -15.93 13.06
N ASP A 511 15.93 -15.59 12.54
CA ASP A 511 14.67 -16.31 12.77
C ASP A 511 14.48 -17.34 11.64
N ALA A 512 14.38 -18.62 11.99
CA ALA A 512 14.41 -19.74 11.03
C ALA A 512 13.69 -20.98 11.57
N PRO A 513 13.21 -21.90 10.71
CA PRO A 513 12.78 -23.21 11.17
C PRO A 513 13.96 -24.00 11.76
N LYS A 514 13.68 -24.89 12.71
CA LYS A 514 14.68 -25.77 13.31
C LYS A 514 15.45 -26.56 12.25
N GLY A 515 16.78 -26.48 12.30
CA GLY A 515 17.67 -27.20 11.38
C GLY A 515 18.13 -26.36 10.18
N TRP A 516 17.55 -25.18 9.95
CA TRP A 516 18.06 -24.25 8.94
C TRP A 516 19.08 -23.26 9.54
N ARG A 517 20.25 -23.19 8.91
CA ARG A 517 21.37 -22.32 9.28
C ARG A 517 21.83 -21.58 8.03
N MET A 518 22.48 -20.43 8.22
CA MET A 518 23.15 -19.72 7.12
C MET A 518 24.18 -20.65 6.47
N SER A 519 24.25 -20.67 5.14
CA SER A 519 25.40 -21.25 4.42
C SER A 519 26.70 -20.55 4.81
N GLY A 520 27.83 -21.21 4.57
CA GLY A 520 29.16 -20.63 4.82
C GLY A 520 29.32 -19.25 4.16
N ARG A 521 28.90 -19.11 2.89
CA ARG A 521 28.99 -17.84 2.15
C ARG A 521 28.20 -16.72 2.82
N LEU A 522 26.95 -16.97 3.22
CA LEU A 522 26.12 -15.97 3.88
C LEU A 522 26.67 -15.64 5.28
N GLN A 523 27.12 -16.65 6.01
CA GLN A 523 27.70 -16.49 7.33
C GLN A 523 28.99 -15.64 7.27
N ASP A 524 29.85 -15.86 6.28
CA ASP A 524 31.09 -15.11 6.11
C ASP A 524 30.84 -13.63 5.78
N LYS A 525 29.83 -13.32 4.94
CA LYS A 525 29.42 -11.93 4.69
C LYS A 525 28.92 -11.23 5.95
N TRP A 526 28.11 -11.91 6.77
CA TRP A 526 27.68 -11.33 8.04
C TRP A 526 28.81 -11.18 9.04
N LYS A 527 29.73 -12.16 9.15
CA LYS A 527 30.91 -12.06 10.02
C LYS A 527 31.78 -10.86 9.65
N PHE A 528 32.01 -10.65 8.35
CA PHE A 528 32.75 -9.49 7.87
C PHE A 528 32.12 -8.16 8.33
N LEU A 529 30.80 -8.04 8.22
CA LEU A 529 30.07 -6.84 8.66
C LEU A 529 30.00 -6.71 10.20
N LEU A 530 29.94 -7.83 10.90
CA LEU A 530 29.83 -7.88 12.36
C LEU A 530 31.14 -7.52 13.07
N GLY A 531 32.29 -7.85 12.48
CA GLY A 531 33.60 -7.74 13.11
C GLY A 531 33.83 -8.82 14.17
N ASP A 532 35.03 -8.83 14.76
CA ASP A 532 35.48 -9.89 15.67
C ASP A 532 34.57 -10.09 16.91
N ASP A 533 33.98 -9.00 17.41
CA ASP A 533 33.11 -9.01 18.60
C ASP A 533 31.61 -9.16 18.27
N GLY A 534 31.25 -9.28 17.00
CA GLY A 534 29.84 -9.31 16.60
C GLY A 534 29.18 -10.67 16.82
N ILE A 535 27.90 -10.67 17.17
CA ILE A 535 27.18 -11.88 17.60
C ILE A 535 26.07 -12.25 16.62
N VAL A 536 26.02 -13.51 16.21
CA VAL A 536 24.86 -14.11 15.54
C VAL A 536 24.03 -14.89 16.55
N LYS A 537 22.75 -14.51 16.70
CA LYS A 537 21.78 -15.21 17.56
C LYS A 537 20.77 -15.94 16.70
N TYR A 538 20.77 -17.26 16.78
CA TYR A 538 19.77 -18.11 16.16
C TYR A 538 18.53 -18.19 17.04
N LYS A 539 17.36 -17.92 16.45
CA LYS A 539 16.05 -18.18 17.02
C LYS A 539 15.34 -19.17 16.11
N GLU A 540 15.26 -20.40 16.59
CA GLU A 540 14.58 -21.48 15.89
C GLU A 540 13.17 -21.67 16.41
N TRP A 541 12.28 -22.12 15.55
CA TRP A 541 10.93 -22.57 15.89
C TRP A 541 10.65 -23.95 15.30
#